data_AF-A0A7Y1ZEX4-F1
#
_entry.id   AF-A0A7Y1ZEX4-F1
#
_cell.length_a   1.000
_cell.length_b   1.000
_cell.length_c   1.000
_cell.angle_alpha   90.00
_cell.angle_beta   90.00
_cell.angle_gamma   90.00
#
_symmetry.space_group_name_H-M   'P 1'
#
loop_
_entity.id
_entity.type
_entity.pdbx_description
1 polymer ?
#
loop_
_entity_poly.entity_id
_entity_poly.type
_entity_poly.pdbx_seq_one_letter_code
_entity_poly.pdbx_strand_id
1 'polypeptide(L)'
;HQHVLGKSTTIELLREDGTEIMLVDIRDWDFDWQDEYFFEEEIIVHPGDRFRLTCTWDNSASNQQFIDGKQIEPRYTEFGEGTTDEMCVNYFYVTRVDDEDLANEEPLPATVAFHQPRHHDVYHPGDYVPIEVLTNAFKLQEPHADHAAHGHGEDAGNDAHSHRAGHYHLYLNAEDDSAEHLTRWDHATFYQLPDDLPPGEHTFRVSLRNDAHEAMGIEDRVTIRVEEPASSARAQALIDATAWQSATEDVFPGHRPQDVNCPPNSWYEEDGALEVETGYCDYLSLDQASLAPVNKGDLIRLVLWHGQLRFDAPAEAHVAIALDGEVLWEDDIEIPSSGGVYDIVVPATVNAPAGAQVQYHLHNHGYNTWTLLSLEVEPQP
;
A
#
# COMPACT_ATOMS: atom_id res chain seq x y z
N HIS A 1 -18.13 14.99 2.28
CA HIS A 1 -19.52 14.51 2.28
C HIS A 1 -19.69 13.55 1.11
N GLN A 2 -20.09 12.33 1.44
CA GLN A 2 -20.56 11.30 0.53
C GLN A 2 -21.84 10.68 1.14
N HIS A 3 -22.63 9.94 0.36
CA HIS A 3 -23.70 9.13 0.94
C HIS A 3 -23.14 7.77 1.38
N VAL A 4 -24.02 6.78 1.57
CA VAL A 4 -23.70 5.54 2.31
C VAL A 4 -22.79 4.57 1.57
N LEU A 5 -22.62 4.74 0.26
CA LEU A 5 -21.68 3.91 -0.50
C LEU A 5 -20.25 4.46 -0.37
N GLY A 6 -20.06 5.68 0.16
CA GLY A 6 -18.75 6.29 0.32
C GLY A 6 -17.82 5.44 1.19
N LYS A 7 -16.56 5.34 0.80
CA LYS A 7 -15.51 4.56 1.49
C LYS A 7 -14.34 5.41 1.93
N SER A 8 -13.88 6.33 1.09
CA SER A 8 -12.84 7.28 1.45
C SER A 8 -13.06 8.62 0.78
N THR A 9 -12.49 9.68 1.35
CA THR A 9 -12.46 11.03 0.78
C THR A 9 -11.11 11.65 1.05
N THR A 10 -10.47 12.17 -0.01
CA THR A 10 -9.27 12.99 0.12
C THR A 10 -9.47 14.37 -0.48
N ILE A 11 -8.79 15.36 0.10
CA ILE A 11 -8.72 16.73 -0.40
C ILE A 11 -7.26 17.13 -0.46
N GLU A 12 -6.83 17.55 -1.64
CA GLU A 12 -5.45 18.00 -1.88
C GLU A 12 -5.45 19.44 -2.38
N LEU A 13 -4.49 20.24 -1.92
CA LEU A 13 -4.11 21.51 -2.54
C LEU A 13 -2.87 21.27 -3.39
N LEU A 14 -3.00 21.49 -4.68
CA LEU A 14 -1.94 21.36 -5.67
C LEU A 14 -1.42 22.76 -6.01
N ARG A 15 -0.19 23.05 -5.61
CA ARG A 15 0.49 24.32 -5.89
C ARG A 15 0.99 24.38 -7.33
N GLU A 16 1.20 25.58 -7.85
CA GLU A 16 1.74 25.78 -9.20
C GLU A 16 3.17 25.24 -9.35
N ASP A 17 3.95 25.23 -8.27
CA ASP A 17 5.31 24.67 -8.22
C ASP A 17 5.36 23.12 -8.18
N GLY A 18 4.20 22.46 -8.19
CA GLY A 18 4.08 21.00 -8.13
C GLY A 18 4.01 20.42 -6.73
N THR A 19 4.07 21.23 -5.67
CA THR A 19 3.85 20.76 -4.30
C THR A 19 2.40 20.28 -4.12
N GLU A 20 2.24 19.05 -3.64
CA GLU A 20 0.94 18.50 -3.26
C GLU A 20 0.80 18.51 -1.73
N ILE A 21 -0.28 19.10 -1.23
CA ILE A 21 -0.59 19.20 0.19
C ILE A 21 -1.90 18.45 0.45
N MET A 22 -1.83 17.38 1.23
CA MET A 22 -3.00 16.71 1.76
C MET A 22 -3.65 17.57 2.83
N LEU A 23 -4.89 18.00 2.58
CA LEU A 23 -5.70 18.80 3.49
C LEU A 23 -6.59 17.92 4.37
N VAL A 24 -7.18 16.88 3.77
CA VAL A 24 -8.06 15.93 4.44
C VAL A 24 -7.78 14.55 3.85
N ASP A 25 -7.54 13.56 4.70
CA ASP A 25 -7.41 12.15 4.32
C ASP A 25 -8.32 11.30 5.23
N ILE A 26 -9.54 11.03 4.76
CA ILE A 26 -10.49 10.14 5.45
C ILE A 26 -10.52 8.82 4.70
N ARG A 27 -9.90 7.79 5.29
CA ARG A 27 -9.73 6.46 4.67
C ARG A 27 -10.85 5.48 4.97
N ASP A 28 -11.56 5.71 6.08
CA ASP A 28 -12.70 4.90 6.52
C ASP A 28 -13.88 5.85 6.73
N TRP A 29 -14.48 6.27 5.62
CA TRP A 29 -15.62 7.18 5.61
C TRP A 29 -16.86 6.46 6.15
N ASP A 30 -17.51 7.08 7.12
CA ASP A 30 -18.80 6.66 7.65
C ASP A 30 -19.81 7.79 7.43
N PHE A 31 -20.94 7.49 6.77
CA PHE A 31 -22.00 8.45 6.54
C PHE A 31 -22.57 9.04 7.84
N ASP A 32 -22.57 8.29 8.95
CA ASP A 32 -23.04 8.77 10.23
C ASP A 32 -21.98 9.62 10.98
N TRP A 33 -20.73 9.64 10.49
CA TRP A 33 -19.63 10.44 11.02
C TRP A 33 -19.24 11.57 10.05
N GLN A 34 -19.95 12.69 10.18
CA GLN A 34 -19.68 13.89 9.40
C GLN A 34 -19.43 15.06 10.34
N ASP A 35 -18.26 15.69 10.20
CA ASP A 35 -17.86 16.80 11.05
C ASP A 35 -17.13 17.89 10.27
N GLU A 36 -16.99 19.05 10.91
CA GLU A 36 -16.16 20.15 10.44
C GLU A 36 -14.74 20.01 11.02
N TYR A 37 -13.74 19.93 10.14
CA TYR A 37 -12.34 19.95 10.55
C TYR A 37 -11.79 21.36 10.40
N PHE A 38 -11.12 21.84 11.45
CA PHE A 38 -10.42 23.12 11.45
C PHE A 38 -8.93 22.86 11.40
N PHE A 39 -8.22 23.53 10.50
CA PHE A 39 -6.76 23.48 10.49
C PHE A 39 -6.20 24.12 11.76
N GLU A 40 -5.09 23.58 12.26
CA GLU A 40 -4.34 24.19 13.37
C GLU A 40 -3.76 25.55 12.95
N GLU A 41 -3.35 25.66 11.68
CA GLU A 41 -2.89 26.88 11.02
C GLU A 41 -3.65 27.07 9.71
N GLU A 42 -4.14 28.28 9.44
CA GLU A 42 -4.84 28.57 8.19
C GLU A 42 -3.94 28.43 6.96
N ILE A 43 -4.51 27.95 5.87
CA ILE A 43 -3.77 27.75 4.61
C ILE A 43 -4.08 28.89 3.65
N ILE A 44 -3.04 29.63 3.27
CA ILE A 44 -3.12 30.65 2.23
C ILE A 44 -3.17 29.95 0.87
N VAL A 45 -4.20 30.27 0.09
CA VAL A 45 -4.42 29.74 -1.26
C VAL A 45 -4.13 30.84 -2.26
N HIS A 46 -3.20 30.57 -3.19
CA HIS A 46 -2.75 31.53 -4.18
C HIS A 46 -3.51 31.40 -5.51
N PRO A 47 -3.59 32.48 -6.31
CA PRO A 47 -4.03 32.36 -7.69
C PRO A 47 -3.15 31.35 -8.44
N GLY A 48 -3.76 30.32 -9.03
CA GLY A 48 -3.05 29.25 -9.75
C GLY A 48 -3.12 27.90 -9.03
N ASP A 49 -3.31 27.91 -7.71
CA ASP A 49 -3.52 26.68 -6.96
C ASP A 49 -4.80 25.97 -7.39
N ARG A 50 -4.77 24.63 -7.27
CA ARG A 50 -5.89 23.77 -7.62
C ARG A 50 -6.25 22.89 -6.44
N PHE A 51 -7.54 22.71 -6.20
CA PHE A 51 -8.03 21.68 -5.28
C PHE A 51 -8.32 20.40 -6.06
N ARG A 52 -7.88 19.25 -5.54
CA ARG A 52 -8.34 17.94 -5.98
C ARG A 52 -9.19 17.32 -4.88
N LEU A 53 -10.39 16.89 -5.23
CA LEU A 53 -11.27 16.11 -4.37
C LEU A 53 -11.38 14.71 -5.00
N THR A 54 -11.04 13.70 -4.22
CA THR A 54 -11.19 12.30 -4.61
C THR A 54 -12.14 11.62 -3.64
N CYS A 55 -13.10 10.89 -4.19
CA CYS A 55 -14.10 10.12 -3.46
C CYS A 55 -14.08 8.69 -3.99
N THR A 56 -14.15 7.72 -3.09
CA THR A 56 -14.28 6.32 -3.45
C THR A 56 -15.59 5.77 -2.90
N TRP A 57 -16.19 4.84 -3.63
CA TRP A 57 -17.45 4.21 -3.25
C TRP A 57 -17.38 2.70 -3.44
N ASP A 58 -18.11 1.97 -2.62
CA ASP A 58 -18.34 0.54 -2.75
C ASP A 58 -19.80 0.28 -3.12
N ASN A 59 -20.03 0.03 -4.41
CA ASN A 59 -21.34 -0.30 -4.95
C ASN A 59 -21.54 -1.83 -5.08
N SER A 60 -20.81 -2.64 -4.30
CA SER A 60 -20.98 -4.10 -4.30
C SER A 60 -22.37 -4.51 -3.78
N ALA A 61 -22.80 -5.73 -4.11
CA ALA A 61 -24.07 -6.28 -3.63
C ALA A 61 -24.12 -6.36 -2.10
N SER A 62 -22.99 -6.67 -1.45
CA SER A 62 -22.86 -6.75 0.00
C SER A 62 -22.97 -5.40 0.69
N ASN A 63 -22.56 -4.31 0.05
CA ASN A 63 -22.57 -2.96 0.61
C ASN A 63 -23.87 -2.17 0.32
N GLN A 64 -24.86 -2.78 -0.33
CA GLN A 64 -26.13 -2.11 -0.62
C GLN A 64 -26.99 -1.91 0.63
N GLN A 65 -27.79 -0.84 0.63
CA GLN A 65 -28.74 -0.53 1.69
C GLN A 65 -29.85 -1.58 1.84
N PHE A 66 -30.40 -1.67 3.06
CA PHE A 66 -31.65 -2.39 3.33
C PHE A 66 -32.85 -1.44 3.30
N ILE A 67 -33.76 -1.64 2.34
CA ILE A 67 -35.02 -0.89 2.24
C ILE A 67 -36.17 -1.87 2.47
N ASP A 68 -37.07 -1.54 3.40
CA ASP A 68 -38.19 -2.40 3.82
C ASP A 68 -37.75 -3.82 4.24
N GLY A 69 -36.59 -3.93 4.88
CA GLY A 69 -36.02 -5.19 5.36
C GLY A 69 -35.41 -6.07 4.27
N LYS A 70 -35.27 -5.55 3.04
CA LYS A 70 -34.61 -6.25 1.94
C LYS A 70 -33.40 -5.44 1.46
N GLN A 71 -32.26 -6.10 1.28
CA GLN A 71 -31.12 -5.49 0.62
C GLN A 71 -31.47 -5.19 -0.84
N ILE A 72 -31.23 -3.97 -1.29
CA ILE A 72 -31.43 -3.60 -2.68
C ILE A 72 -30.30 -4.18 -3.54
N GLU A 73 -30.58 -4.39 -4.83
CA GLU A 73 -29.54 -4.82 -5.77
C GLU A 73 -28.70 -3.61 -6.20
N PRO A 74 -27.39 -3.80 -6.48
CA PRO A 74 -26.57 -2.76 -7.09
C PRO A 74 -27.21 -2.21 -8.36
N ARG A 75 -27.12 -0.90 -8.51
CA ARG A 75 -27.59 -0.19 -9.70
C ARG A 75 -26.57 0.84 -10.13
N TYR A 76 -26.74 1.36 -11.33
CA TYR A 76 -26.05 2.58 -11.72
C TYR A 76 -26.51 3.73 -10.81
N THR A 77 -25.55 4.34 -10.12
CA THR A 77 -25.75 5.38 -9.12
C THR A 77 -25.16 6.69 -9.65
N GLU A 78 -25.96 7.74 -9.63
CA GLU A 78 -25.58 9.06 -10.13
C GLU A 78 -25.45 10.05 -8.97
N PHE A 79 -24.88 11.22 -9.25
CA PHE A 79 -24.89 12.35 -8.32
C PHE A 79 -26.33 12.81 -8.07
N GLY A 80 -26.76 12.87 -6.81
CA GLY A 80 -28.11 13.32 -6.47
C GLY A 80 -28.36 13.47 -4.97
N GLU A 81 -29.47 14.10 -4.63
CA GLU A 81 -29.93 14.29 -3.24
C GLU A 81 -30.78 13.13 -2.72
N GLY A 82 -31.10 12.14 -3.55
CA GLY A 82 -31.88 10.98 -3.17
C GLY A 82 -31.11 10.04 -2.24
N THR A 83 -31.83 9.32 -1.38
CA THR A 83 -31.22 8.37 -0.43
C THR A 83 -30.49 7.21 -1.10
N THR A 84 -30.81 6.94 -2.36
CA THR A 84 -30.16 5.89 -3.15
C THR A 84 -29.17 6.45 -4.16
N ASP A 85 -29.01 7.77 -4.22
CA ASP A 85 -28.02 8.45 -5.08
C ASP A 85 -26.73 8.67 -4.27
N GLU A 86 -25.68 9.17 -4.91
CA GLU A 86 -24.41 9.45 -4.23
C GLU A 86 -23.98 10.91 -4.34
N MET A 87 -23.00 11.28 -3.52
CA MET A 87 -22.37 12.60 -3.56
C MET A 87 -20.85 12.51 -3.40
N CYS A 88 -20.15 13.46 -4.01
CA CYS A 88 -18.75 13.75 -3.73
C CYS A 88 -18.61 15.26 -3.55
N VAL A 89 -18.69 15.72 -2.30
CA VAL A 89 -18.72 17.15 -1.98
C VAL A 89 -17.82 17.46 -0.80
N ASN A 90 -17.07 18.55 -0.90
CA ASN A 90 -16.36 19.17 0.21
C ASN A 90 -16.79 20.63 0.36
N TYR A 91 -16.80 21.11 1.60
CA TYR A 91 -17.17 22.48 1.95
C TYR A 91 -15.96 23.18 2.56
N PHE A 92 -15.57 24.32 2.00
CA PHE A 92 -14.49 25.14 2.53
C PHE A 92 -15.06 26.40 3.19
N TYR A 93 -14.59 26.68 4.40
CA TYR A 93 -14.74 27.99 5.01
C TYR A 93 -13.54 28.84 4.64
N VAL A 94 -13.77 29.94 3.92
CA VAL A 94 -12.71 30.82 3.43
C VAL A 94 -12.96 32.27 3.86
N THR A 95 -11.88 32.98 4.16
CA THR A 95 -11.87 34.42 4.42
C THR A 95 -10.93 35.13 3.45
N ARG A 96 -11.07 36.45 3.34
CA ARG A 96 -10.03 37.26 2.72
C ARG A 96 -8.78 37.17 3.58
N VAL A 97 -7.63 36.93 2.96
CA VAL A 97 -6.35 36.89 3.66
C VAL A 97 -5.94 38.29 4.12
N ASP A 98 -5.37 38.40 5.31
CA ASP A 98 -4.79 39.64 5.82
C ASP A 98 -3.44 39.94 5.14
N ASP A 99 -3.14 41.23 4.94
CA ASP A 99 -1.87 41.63 4.32
C ASP A 99 -0.66 41.27 5.22
N GLU A 100 -0.86 41.18 6.54
CA GLU A 100 0.16 40.71 7.49
C GLU A 100 0.40 39.21 7.38
N ASP A 101 -0.65 38.40 7.20
CA ASP A 101 -0.51 36.95 7.01
C ASP A 101 0.21 36.64 5.69
N LEU A 102 -0.10 37.37 4.61
CA LEU A 102 0.64 37.27 3.34
C LEU A 102 2.12 37.64 3.50
N ALA A 103 2.41 38.67 4.31
CA ALA A 103 3.78 39.15 4.49
C ALA A 103 4.64 38.19 5.32
N ASN A 104 4.01 37.34 6.14
CA ASN A 104 4.66 36.37 7.02
C ASN A 104 4.34 34.93 6.62
N GLU A 105 3.89 34.70 5.39
CA GLU A 105 3.58 33.36 4.90
C GLU A 105 4.85 32.50 4.90
N GLU A 106 4.80 31.40 5.63
CA GLU A 106 5.82 30.37 5.59
C GLU A 106 5.33 29.18 4.75
N PRO A 107 6.21 28.55 3.97
CA PRO A 107 5.85 27.35 3.26
C PRO A 107 5.40 26.25 4.22
N LEU A 108 4.26 25.62 3.95
CA LEU A 108 3.79 24.49 4.75
C LEU A 108 4.89 23.43 4.85
N PRO A 109 5.34 23.07 6.07
CA PRO A 109 6.46 22.16 6.24
C PRO A 109 6.08 20.77 5.75
N ALA A 110 7.06 20.05 5.21
CA ALA A 110 6.90 18.63 4.95
C ALA A 110 6.73 17.87 6.27
N THR A 111 5.87 16.85 6.27
CA THR A 111 5.64 15.98 7.43
C THR A 111 5.71 14.52 7.03
N VAL A 112 6.03 13.67 8.00
CA VAL A 112 5.89 12.21 7.89
C VAL A 112 5.20 11.70 9.15
N ALA A 113 4.38 10.65 9.04
CA ALA A 113 3.78 9.96 10.17
C ALA A 113 3.60 8.46 9.88
N PHE A 114 3.67 7.61 10.90
CA PHE A 114 3.25 6.21 10.77
C PHE A 114 1.71 6.11 10.76
N HIS A 115 1.18 5.47 9.71
CA HIS A 115 -0.17 4.91 9.73
C HIS A 115 -0.17 3.49 10.30
N GLN A 116 0.82 2.69 9.88
CA GLN A 116 1.13 1.37 10.42
C GLN A 116 2.64 1.24 10.67
N PRO A 117 3.07 0.53 11.73
CA PRO A 117 2.23 -0.06 12.76
C PRO A 117 1.62 1.02 13.65
N ARG A 118 0.62 0.68 14.44
CA ARG A 118 0.08 1.59 15.48
C ARG A 118 0.80 1.35 16.80
N HIS A 119 0.73 2.37 17.65
CA HIS A 119 1.33 2.32 18.97
C HIS A 119 0.81 1.12 19.78
N HIS A 120 1.74 0.28 20.23
CA HIS A 120 1.53 -0.99 20.95
C HIS A 120 0.86 -2.12 20.17
N ASP A 121 0.86 -2.09 18.83
CA ASP A 121 0.62 -3.31 18.08
C ASP A 121 1.67 -4.38 18.48
N VAL A 122 1.24 -5.64 18.52
CA VAL A 122 2.01 -6.77 19.06
C VAL A 122 2.52 -7.63 17.90
N TYR A 123 3.81 -7.94 17.95
CA TYR A 123 4.51 -8.80 17.00
C TYR A 123 5.42 -9.78 17.74
N HIS A 124 6.03 -10.70 17.02
CA HIS A 124 7.00 -11.67 17.51
C HIS A 124 8.30 -11.56 16.71
N PRO A 125 9.42 -12.08 17.25
CA PRO A 125 10.67 -12.15 16.49
C PRO A 125 10.48 -12.88 15.16
N GLY A 126 11.05 -12.35 14.08
CA GLY A 126 10.88 -12.86 12.72
C GLY A 126 9.62 -12.38 11.98
N ASP A 127 8.64 -11.77 12.67
CA ASP A 127 7.44 -11.25 12.02
C ASP A 127 7.76 -10.12 11.02
N TYR A 128 7.01 -10.08 9.93
CA TYR A 128 6.99 -8.95 9.02
C TYR A 128 6.02 -7.88 9.55
N VAL A 129 6.55 -6.75 9.99
CA VAL A 129 5.76 -5.61 10.46
C VAL A 129 5.33 -4.78 9.26
N PRO A 130 4.02 -4.60 9.02
CA PRO A 130 3.54 -3.69 7.98
C PRO A 130 3.95 -2.26 8.33
N ILE A 131 4.63 -1.60 7.40
CA ILE A 131 5.04 -0.21 7.50
C ILE A 131 4.23 0.57 6.48
N GLU A 132 3.42 1.49 6.97
CA GLU A 132 2.74 2.46 6.12
C GLU A 132 2.99 3.86 6.64
N VAL A 133 3.53 4.72 5.78
CA VAL A 133 3.91 6.10 6.12
C VAL A 133 3.12 7.11 5.32
N LEU A 134 2.65 8.13 6.03
CA LEU A 134 1.93 9.27 5.47
C LEU A 134 2.91 10.41 5.31
N THR A 135 3.09 10.90 4.09
CA THR A 135 3.82 12.14 3.86
C THR A 135 2.86 13.25 3.45
N ASN A 136 3.15 14.47 3.89
CA ASN A 136 2.45 15.66 3.43
C ASN A 136 3.46 16.69 2.96
N ALA A 137 3.14 17.44 1.91
CA ALA A 137 4.05 18.43 1.33
C ALA A 137 5.44 17.85 0.95
N PHE A 138 5.50 16.54 0.72
CA PHE A 138 6.70 15.79 0.38
C PHE A 138 6.37 14.61 -0.53
N LYS A 139 7.09 14.51 -1.65
CA LYS A 139 6.94 13.46 -2.65
C LYS A 139 7.99 12.37 -2.44
N LEU A 140 7.53 11.16 -2.15
CA LEU A 140 8.42 10.00 -2.13
C LEU A 140 8.86 9.64 -3.56
N GLN A 141 10.15 9.34 -3.74
CA GLN A 141 10.76 8.92 -4.99
C GLN A 141 12.05 8.14 -4.75
N GLU A 142 12.41 7.32 -5.73
CA GLU A 142 13.62 6.51 -5.68
C GLU A 142 14.87 7.38 -5.48
N PRO A 143 15.81 6.95 -4.62
CA PRO A 143 17.05 7.66 -4.44
C PRO A 143 17.86 7.73 -5.75
N HIS A 144 18.37 8.92 -6.08
CA HIS A 144 19.16 9.17 -7.29
C HIS A 144 18.44 8.96 -8.65
N ALA A 145 17.11 9.10 -8.70
CA ALA A 145 16.32 9.02 -9.95
C ALA A 145 16.74 9.99 -11.08
N ASP A 146 17.73 10.87 -10.87
CA ASP A 146 18.32 11.75 -11.89
C ASP A 146 19.18 11.04 -12.97
N HIS A 147 19.25 9.71 -12.98
CA HIS A 147 20.01 8.95 -13.97
C HIS A 147 19.18 7.85 -14.67
N ALA A 148 18.35 8.26 -15.65
CA ALA A 148 18.21 7.66 -17.01
C ALA A 148 16.76 7.58 -17.55
N ALA A 149 16.41 8.58 -18.37
CA ALA A 149 15.70 8.47 -19.65
C ALA A 149 14.36 7.70 -19.76
N HIS A 150 13.24 8.44 -19.81
CA HIS A 150 12.24 8.30 -20.88
C HIS A 150 11.72 9.67 -21.31
N GLY A 151 11.54 9.84 -22.62
CA GLY A 151 11.56 11.13 -23.31
C GLY A 151 10.25 11.90 -23.43
N HIS A 152 10.44 13.16 -23.84
CA HIS A 152 9.47 14.18 -24.29
C HIS A 152 8.77 15.03 -23.24
N GLY A 153 9.51 16.07 -22.82
CA GLY A 153 8.97 17.31 -22.26
C GLY A 153 10.11 18.32 -22.11
N GLU A 154 10.46 19.04 -23.18
CA GLU A 154 11.26 20.27 -23.05
C GLU A 154 10.41 21.31 -22.31
N ASP A 155 10.57 21.39 -20.98
CA ASP A 155 10.36 22.59 -20.17
C ASP A 155 10.88 22.32 -18.74
N ALA A 156 12.18 22.01 -18.61
CA ALA A 156 12.86 22.13 -17.33
C ALA A 156 13.44 23.54 -17.24
N GLY A 157 12.59 24.46 -16.79
CA GLY A 157 13.03 25.72 -16.21
C GLY A 157 14.04 25.44 -15.10
N ASN A 158 14.98 26.36 -14.96
CA ASN A 158 16.08 26.33 -14.01
C ASN A 158 15.54 26.47 -12.56
N ASP A 159 15.05 25.38 -11.97
CA ASP A 159 14.61 25.36 -10.57
C ASP A 159 15.66 24.68 -9.69
N ALA A 160 16.31 25.52 -8.89
CA ALA A 160 17.14 25.09 -7.78
C ALA A 160 16.28 24.34 -6.75
N HIS A 161 16.64 23.10 -6.44
CA HIS A 161 16.32 22.39 -5.19
C HIS A 161 14.86 22.52 -4.70
N SER A 162 13.96 21.73 -5.28
CA SER A 162 12.76 21.34 -4.54
C SER A 162 13.18 20.38 -3.42
N HIS A 163 13.41 20.90 -2.21
CA HIS A 163 13.64 20.14 -0.97
C HIS A 163 12.39 19.32 -0.53
N ARG A 164 11.45 19.05 -1.44
CA ARG A 164 10.15 18.41 -1.16
C ARG A 164 10.00 17.08 -1.87
N ALA A 165 11.11 16.47 -2.27
CA ALA A 165 11.14 15.12 -2.78
C ALA A 165 12.35 14.35 -2.23
N GLY A 166 12.21 13.02 -2.18
CA GLY A 166 13.26 12.12 -1.76
C GLY A 166 12.69 10.82 -1.21
N HIS A 167 13.36 10.23 -0.23
CA HIS A 167 13.03 8.91 0.31
C HIS A 167 13.06 8.96 1.84
N TYR A 168 12.87 7.83 2.51
CA TYR A 168 13.02 7.74 3.95
C TYR A 168 13.94 6.59 4.36
N HIS A 169 14.54 6.78 5.53
CA HIS A 169 15.22 5.72 6.25
C HIS A 169 14.35 5.26 7.41
N LEU A 170 14.21 3.94 7.56
CA LEU A 170 13.48 3.30 8.64
C LEU A 170 14.45 2.56 9.57
N TYR A 171 14.43 2.92 10.84
CA TYR A 171 15.31 2.40 11.88
C TYR A 171 14.52 1.64 12.93
N LEU A 172 15.11 0.57 13.47
CA LEU A 172 14.60 -0.14 14.65
C LEU A 172 15.52 0.12 15.85
N ASN A 173 14.99 0.75 16.90
CA ASN A 173 15.70 1.05 18.17
C ASN A 173 17.00 1.86 18.02
N ALA A 174 17.10 2.68 16.97
CA ALA A 174 18.24 3.56 16.76
C ALA A 174 17.78 5.01 16.64
N GLU A 175 18.66 5.92 17.09
CA GLU A 175 18.54 7.38 16.95
C GLU A 175 19.68 7.96 16.10
N ASP A 176 20.73 7.17 15.85
CA ASP A 176 21.86 7.53 15.00
C ASP A 176 21.49 7.32 13.52
N ASP A 177 21.72 8.34 12.68
CA ASP A 177 21.49 8.27 11.24
C ASP A 177 22.41 7.27 10.52
N SER A 178 23.56 6.93 11.12
CA SER A 178 24.52 5.96 10.59
C SER A 178 24.25 4.50 10.99
N ALA A 179 23.22 4.25 11.82
CA ALA A 179 22.82 2.90 12.19
C ALA A 179 22.25 2.13 10.99
N GLU A 180 22.13 0.81 11.13
CA GLU A 180 21.45 -0.04 10.15
C GLU A 180 19.99 0.40 9.97
N HIS A 181 19.53 0.44 8.72
CA HIS A 181 18.21 0.93 8.34
C HIS A 181 17.77 0.34 7.00
N LEU A 182 16.47 0.40 6.74
CA LEU A 182 15.91 0.22 5.41
C LEU A 182 15.80 1.58 4.72
N THR A 183 16.24 1.66 3.47
CA THR A 183 15.98 2.80 2.57
C THR A 183 14.77 2.46 1.70
N ARG A 184 13.76 3.33 1.71
CA ARG A 184 12.47 3.09 1.03
C ARG A 184 11.88 4.39 0.50
N TRP A 185 11.08 4.29 -0.55
CA TRP A 185 10.43 5.42 -1.22
C TRP A 185 8.98 5.09 -1.62
N ASP A 186 8.42 4.04 -1.05
CA ASP A 186 7.02 3.66 -1.19
C ASP A 186 6.25 4.04 0.08
N HIS A 187 4.98 4.38 -0.07
CA HIS A 187 4.12 4.68 1.08
C HIS A 187 3.86 3.46 1.97
N ALA A 188 3.99 2.24 1.42
CA ALA A 188 3.74 1.00 2.13
C ALA A 188 4.85 -0.03 1.81
N THR A 189 5.31 -0.74 2.83
CA THR A 189 6.33 -1.80 2.74
C THR A 189 6.27 -2.69 3.99
N PHE A 190 7.24 -3.58 4.19
CA PHE A 190 7.42 -4.34 5.41
C PHE A 190 8.81 -4.15 6.01
N TYR A 191 8.88 -4.35 7.33
CA TYR A 191 10.14 -4.53 8.05
C TYR A 191 10.12 -5.89 8.74
N GLN A 192 11.04 -6.79 8.38
CA GLN A 192 11.19 -8.06 9.09
C GLN A 192 11.93 -7.84 10.42
N LEU A 193 11.29 -8.21 11.53
CA LEU A 193 11.95 -8.16 12.84
C LEU A 193 13.07 -9.21 12.92
N PRO A 194 14.21 -8.90 13.55
CA PRO A 194 15.25 -9.90 13.78
C PRO A 194 14.71 -11.12 14.53
N ASP A 195 15.14 -12.33 14.14
CA ASP A 195 14.74 -13.60 14.77
C ASP A 195 15.11 -13.67 16.27
N ASP A 196 16.14 -12.93 16.68
CA ASP A 196 16.65 -12.89 18.05
C ASP A 196 16.26 -11.61 18.81
N LEU A 197 15.29 -10.84 18.28
CA LEU A 197 14.80 -9.63 18.93
C LEU A 197 14.18 -9.99 20.30
N PRO A 198 14.70 -9.45 21.42
CA PRO A 198 14.20 -9.81 22.74
C PRO A 198 12.76 -9.30 22.94
N PRO A 199 11.93 -9.96 23.75
CA PRO A 199 10.61 -9.43 24.10
C PRO A 199 10.70 -8.08 24.81
N GLY A 200 9.78 -7.17 24.51
CA GLY A 200 9.75 -5.83 25.09
C GLY A 200 9.14 -4.78 24.17
N GLU A 201 9.31 -3.51 24.55
CA GLU A 201 8.95 -2.38 23.69
C GLU A 201 10.09 -2.05 22.74
N HIS A 202 9.75 -1.88 21.47
CA HIS A 202 10.70 -1.50 20.42
C HIS A 202 10.14 -0.33 19.63
N THR A 203 11.00 0.60 19.26
CA THR A 203 10.60 1.84 18.58
C THR A 203 11.13 1.85 17.16
N PHE A 204 10.23 2.02 16.20
CA PHE A 204 10.57 2.42 14.85
C PHE A 204 10.74 3.93 14.78
N ARG A 205 11.74 4.38 14.03
CA ARG A 205 11.94 5.78 13.63
C ARG A 205 11.94 5.86 12.12
N VAL A 206 11.09 6.70 11.55
CA VAL A 206 11.17 7.11 10.13
C VAL A 206 11.83 8.47 10.05
N SER A 207 12.75 8.66 9.10
CA SER A 207 13.47 9.92 8.89
C SER A 207 13.53 10.23 7.39
N LEU A 208 12.96 11.37 6.98
CA LEU A 208 12.98 11.80 5.58
C LEU A 208 14.38 12.24 5.15
N ARG A 209 14.73 11.87 3.92
CA ARG A 209 15.99 12.17 3.25
C ARG A 209 15.72 12.94 1.96
N ASN A 210 16.55 13.92 1.69
CA ASN A 210 16.54 14.59 0.39
C ASN A 210 17.17 13.70 -0.71
N ASP A 211 17.17 14.17 -1.95
CA ASP A 211 17.76 13.45 -3.10
C ASP A 211 19.27 13.19 -2.96
N ALA A 212 19.96 13.97 -2.12
CA ALA A 212 21.37 13.79 -1.79
C ALA A 212 21.59 12.79 -0.63
N HIS A 213 20.54 12.09 -0.17
CA HIS A 213 20.53 11.18 0.98
C HIS A 213 20.82 11.86 2.33
N GLU A 214 20.65 13.17 2.42
CA GLU A 214 20.90 13.93 3.66
C GLU A 214 19.64 14.00 4.53
N ALA A 215 19.82 13.96 5.84
CA ALA A 215 18.74 14.15 6.83
C ALA A 215 18.01 15.48 6.63
N MET A 216 16.68 15.44 6.58
CA MET A 216 15.87 16.65 6.55
C MET A 216 15.41 17.11 7.93
N GLY A 217 15.60 16.28 8.97
CA GLY A 217 15.11 16.55 10.32
C GLY A 217 13.58 16.41 10.46
N ILE A 218 12.93 15.79 9.48
CA ILE A 218 11.50 15.50 9.47
C ILE A 218 11.35 14.01 9.77
N GLU A 219 10.79 13.69 10.93
CA GLU A 219 10.78 12.34 11.47
C GLU A 219 9.47 12.04 12.20
N ASP A 220 9.18 10.74 12.34
CA ASP A 220 8.16 10.24 13.26
C ASP A 220 8.65 8.96 13.94
N ARG A 221 8.02 8.60 15.07
CA ARG A 221 8.33 7.41 15.85
C ARG A 221 7.07 6.67 16.27
N VAL A 222 7.13 5.35 16.22
CA VAL A 222 6.08 4.48 16.77
C VAL A 222 6.69 3.35 17.58
N THR A 223 6.11 3.07 18.74
CA THR A 223 6.53 1.98 19.63
C THR A 223 5.60 0.79 19.46
N ILE A 224 6.16 -0.37 19.11
CA ILE A 224 5.49 -1.67 19.07
C ILE A 224 5.86 -2.51 20.30
N ARG A 225 5.14 -3.61 20.51
CA ARG A 225 5.50 -4.62 21.51
C ARG A 225 5.90 -5.91 20.82
N VAL A 226 6.98 -6.51 21.30
CA VAL A 226 7.45 -7.82 20.87
C VAL A 226 7.24 -8.81 22.01
N GLU A 227 6.54 -9.90 21.73
CA GLU A 227 6.24 -10.96 22.69
C GLU A 227 6.94 -12.27 22.30
N GLU A 228 7.15 -13.16 23.27
CA GLU A 228 7.62 -14.52 22.99
C GLU A 228 6.58 -15.24 22.12
N PRO A 229 7.00 -15.96 21.06
CA PRO A 229 6.06 -16.70 20.24
C PRO A 229 5.26 -17.68 21.09
N ALA A 230 3.94 -17.68 20.91
CA ALA A 230 3.07 -18.65 21.57
C ALA A 230 3.53 -20.07 21.22
N SER A 231 3.44 -21.01 22.16
CA SER A 231 3.83 -22.41 21.93
C SER A 231 2.84 -23.19 21.04
N SER A 232 2.11 -22.53 20.13
CA SER A 232 1.25 -23.21 19.16
C SER A 232 2.11 -23.97 18.14
N ALA A 233 1.48 -24.85 17.36
CA ALA A 233 2.18 -25.64 16.35
C ALA A 233 2.95 -24.67 15.45
N ARG A 234 4.29 -24.73 15.51
CA ARG A 234 5.16 -23.79 14.79
C ARG A 234 4.71 -23.70 13.34
N ALA A 235 4.41 -22.49 12.87
CA ALA A 235 4.11 -22.24 11.48
C ALA A 235 5.21 -22.86 10.61
N GLN A 236 4.79 -23.55 9.54
CA GLN A 236 5.69 -24.20 8.60
C GLN A 236 5.63 -23.43 7.28
N ALA A 237 6.79 -23.04 6.76
CA ALA A 237 6.87 -22.48 5.42
C ALA A 237 6.24 -23.45 4.40
N LEU A 238 5.43 -22.92 3.49
CA LEU A 238 4.90 -23.65 2.34
C LEU A 238 5.74 -23.43 1.08
N ILE A 239 6.50 -22.35 1.02
CA ILE A 239 7.28 -21.94 -0.14
C ILE A 239 8.74 -21.68 0.23
N ASP A 240 9.61 -21.77 -0.77
CA ASP A 240 10.99 -21.27 -0.77
C ASP A 240 11.11 -20.25 -1.90
N ALA A 241 11.58 -19.03 -1.60
CA ALA A 241 11.69 -17.96 -2.60
C ALA A 241 12.62 -18.32 -3.78
N THR A 242 13.53 -19.27 -3.58
CA THR A 242 14.45 -19.73 -4.62
C THR A 242 13.90 -20.87 -5.48
N ALA A 243 12.74 -21.45 -5.12
CA ALA A 243 12.19 -22.65 -5.75
C ALA A 243 11.14 -22.36 -6.84
N TRP A 244 10.79 -21.10 -7.08
CA TRP A 244 9.83 -20.71 -8.11
C TRP A 244 10.31 -21.03 -9.53
N GLN A 245 9.39 -21.50 -10.36
CA GLN A 245 9.57 -21.71 -11.79
C GLN A 245 8.31 -21.29 -12.53
N SER A 246 8.42 -20.96 -13.82
CA SER A 246 7.23 -20.65 -14.63
C SER A 246 6.28 -21.84 -14.70
N ALA A 247 5.01 -21.61 -14.36
CA ALA A 247 3.99 -22.63 -14.39
C ALA A 247 3.64 -23.01 -15.84
N THR A 248 3.30 -24.29 -16.05
CA THR A 248 2.87 -24.78 -17.37
C THR A 248 1.41 -24.44 -17.65
N GLU A 249 0.57 -24.48 -16.62
CA GLU A 249 -0.84 -24.14 -16.63
C GLU A 249 -1.13 -23.21 -15.45
N ASP A 250 -2.06 -22.29 -15.63
CA ASP A 250 -2.50 -21.35 -14.60
C ASP A 250 -3.93 -21.68 -14.19
N VAL A 251 -4.26 -21.50 -12.91
CA VAL A 251 -5.58 -21.76 -12.32
C VAL A 251 -6.64 -20.79 -12.88
N PHE A 252 -6.23 -19.64 -13.41
CA PHE A 252 -7.02 -18.66 -14.16
C PHE A 252 -6.62 -18.64 -15.64
N PRO A 253 -6.93 -19.69 -16.43
CA PRO A 253 -6.57 -19.73 -17.85
C PRO A 253 -7.25 -18.61 -18.67
N GLY A 254 -8.35 -18.06 -18.16
CA GLY A 254 -9.05 -16.93 -18.78
C GLY A 254 -8.33 -15.59 -18.66
N HIS A 255 -7.40 -15.44 -17.70
CA HIS A 255 -6.61 -14.23 -17.52
C HIS A 255 -5.40 -14.18 -18.46
N ARG A 256 -4.99 -15.34 -19.01
CA ARG A 256 -3.81 -15.42 -19.87
C ARG A 256 -4.05 -14.66 -21.19
N PRO A 257 -3.29 -13.60 -21.49
CA PRO A 257 -3.42 -12.89 -22.76
C PRO A 257 -2.92 -13.75 -23.92
N GLN A 258 -3.33 -13.38 -25.14
CA GLN A 258 -2.89 -14.08 -26.35
C GLN A 258 -1.37 -14.00 -26.53
N ASP A 259 -0.80 -12.83 -26.23
CA ASP A 259 0.63 -12.57 -26.23
C ASP A 259 1.02 -12.25 -24.78
N VAL A 260 1.89 -13.07 -24.18
CA VAL A 260 2.45 -12.84 -22.84
C VAL A 260 3.81 -12.20 -23.01
N ASN A 261 3.99 -10.99 -22.48
CA ASN A 261 5.29 -10.36 -22.36
C ASN A 261 5.74 -10.42 -20.91
N CYS A 262 6.62 -11.37 -20.59
CA CYS A 262 7.21 -11.52 -19.26
C CYS A 262 8.62 -12.12 -19.39
N PRO A 263 9.66 -11.29 -19.66
CA PRO A 263 11.02 -11.79 -19.78
C PRO A 263 11.54 -12.38 -18.46
N PRO A 264 12.53 -13.29 -18.49
CA PRO A 264 12.98 -14.04 -17.31
C PRO A 264 13.51 -13.21 -16.15
N ASN A 265 13.87 -11.95 -16.37
CA ASN A 265 14.35 -11.03 -15.36
C ASN A 265 13.25 -10.15 -14.76
N SER A 266 11.97 -10.42 -15.08
CA SER A 266 10.83 -9.68 -14.52
C SER A 266 10.38 -10.22 -13.17
N TRP A 267 11.01 -11.28 -12.69
CA TRP A 267 10.83 -11.80 -11.35
C TRP A 267 12.13 -12.44 -10.87
N TYR A 268 12.42 -12.32 -9.59
CA TYR A 268 13.64 -12.84 -8.98
C TYR A 268 13.44 -13.03 -7.48
N GLU A 269 14.38 -13.75 -6.85
CA GLU A 269 14.48 -13.79 -5.40
C GLU A 269 15.30 -12.59 -4.92
N GLU A 270 14.76 -11.85 -3.95
CA GLU A 270 15.45 -10.77 -3.25
C GLU A 270 15.17 -10.88 -1.75
N ASP A 271 16.25 -10.93 -0.95
CA ASP A 271 16.20 -11.00 0.52
C ASP A 271 15.24 -12.06 1.09
N GLY A 272 15.17 -13.23 0.45
CA GLY A 272 14.33 -14.35 0.84
C GLY A 272 12.87 -14.26 0.39
N ALA A 273 12.54 -13.30 -0.48
CA ALA A 273 11.20 -13.09 -1.02
C ALA A 273 11.16 -13.20 -2.54
N LEU A 274 9.98 -13.50 -3.10
CA LEU A 274 9.75 -13.42 -4.54
C LEU A 274 9.35 -11.99 -4.90
N GLU A 275 10.18 -11.31 -5.70
CA GLU A 275 9.86 -10.01 -6.27
C GLU A 275 9.45 -10.14 -7.75
N VAL A 276 8.46 -9.34 -8.17
CA VAL A 276 7.94 -9.28 -9.53
C VAL A 276 7.83 -7.84 -10.01
N GLU A 277 8.51 -7.57 -11.12
CA GLU A 277 8.56 -6.29 -11.83
C GLU A 277 7.62 -6.32 -13.04
N THR A 278 6.40 -5.85 -12.81
CA THR A 278 5.30 -5.94 -13.80
C THR A 278 5.42 -4.93 -14.95
N GLY A 279 6.31 -3.95 -14.83
CA GLY A 279 6.69 -3.06 -15.93
C GLY A 279 7.22 -3.80 -17.17
N TYR A 280 7.72 -5.02 -16.97
CA TYR A 280 8.16 -5.91 -18.02
C TYR A 280 7.27 -7.15 -18.18
N CYS A 281 6.40 -7.43 -17.19
CA CYS A 281 5.58 -8.64 -17.09
C CYS A 281 4.09 -8.33 -16.98
N ASP A 282 3.34 -8.55 -18.07
CA ASP A 282 1.88 -8.31 -18.12
C ASP A 282 1.06 -9.48 -17.57
N TYR A 283 1.66 -10.66 -17.45
CA TYR A 283 1.04 -11.86 -16.94
C TYR A 283 2.09 -12.83 -16.42
N LEU A 284 1.96 -13.20 -15.14
CA LEU A 284 2.87 -14.11 -14.45
C LEU A 284 2.09 -15.28 -13.84
N SER A 285 2.62 -16.48 -14.06
CA SER A 285 2.20 -17.69 -13.35
C SER A 285 3.43 -18.47 -12.95
N LEU A 286 3.66 -18.60 -11.65
CA LEU A 286 4.77 -19.35 -11.09
C LEU A 286 4.25 -20.51 -10.26
N ASP A 287 4.96 -21.64 -10.29
CA ASP A 287 4.68 -22.76 -9.39
C ASP A 287 5.92 -23.24 -8.65
N GLN A 288 5.68 -23.91 -7.53
CA GLN A 288 6.67 -24.71 -6.81
C GLN A 288 5.98 -25.84 -6.04
N ALA A 289 6.76 -26.80 -5.55
CA ALA A 289 6.26 -27.87 -4.70
C ALA A 289 6.19 -27.39 -3.24
N SER A 290 5.05 -27.55 -2.59
CA SER A 290 4.86 -27.18 -1.18
C SER A 290 5.86 -27.90 -0.26
N LEU A 291 6.42 -27.15 0.68
CA LEU A 291 7.40 -27.69 1.64
C LEU A 291 6.75 -28.51 2.77
N ALA A 292 5.49 -28.22 3.09
CA ALA A 292 4.72 -28.84 4.18
C ALA A 292 3.33 -29.29 3.69
N PRO A 293 2.71 -30.31 4.34
CA PRO A 293 1.33 -30.67 4.03
C PRO A 293 0.36 -29.63 4.59
N VAL A 294 -0.78 -29.48 3.94
CA VAL A 294 -1.90 -28.63 4.37
C VAL A 294 -3.13 -29.51 4.54
N ASN A 295 -3.78 -29.43 5.70
CA ASN A 295 -5.08 -30.05 5.93
C ASN A 295 -6.17 -28.99 5.87
N LYS A 296 -7.37 -29.43 5.50
CA LYS A 296 -8.54 -28.56 5.49
C LYS A 296 -8.80 -28.06 6.91
N GLY A 297 -8.85 -26.75 7.08
CA GLY A 297 -9.01 -26.08 8.36
C GLY A 297 -7.70 -25.60 8.99
N ASP A 298 -6.54 -26.00 8.47
CA ASP A 298 -5.26 -25.38 8.85
C ASP A 298 -5.31 -23.88 8.52
N LEU A 299 -4.59 -23.05 9.27
CA LEU A 299 -4.54 -21.62 8.99
C LEU A 299 -3.37 -21.34 8.06
N ILE A 300 -3.62 -20.62 6.96
CA ILE A 300 -2.61 -20.18 6.00
C ILE A 300 -2.35 -18.70 6.24
N ARG A 301 -1.12 -18.35 6.63
CA ARG A 301 -0.66 -16.97 6.70
C ARG A 301 0.03 -16.60 5.39
N LEU A 302 -0.42 -15.52 4.77
CA LEU A 302 0.18 -14.94 3.57
C LEU A 302 0.68 -13.54 3.91
N VAL A 303 1.96 -13.30 3.61
CA VAL A 303 2.56 -11.97 3.72
C VAL A 303 3.02 -11.52 2.33
N LEU A 304 2.39 -10.47 1.80
CA LEU A 304 2.61 -9.93 0.47
C LEU A 304 2.45 -8.42 0.48
N TRP A 305 3.21 -7.70 -0.34
CA TRP A 305 2.94 -6.30 -0.60
C TRP A 305 3.10 -5.95 -2.08
N HIS A 306 2.57 -4.82 -2.48
CA HIS A 306 2.85 -4.20 -3.76
C HIS A 306 3.11 -2.70 -3.59
N GLY A 307 3.98 -2.18 -4.44
CA GLY A 307 4.18 -0.74 -4.58
C GLY A 307 2.97 -0.06 -5.19
N GLN A 308 3.08 1.23 -5.45
CA GLN A 308 2.01 1.98 -6.09
C GLN A 308 1.66 1.39 -7.46
N LEU A 309 0.36 1.12 -7.71
CA LEU A 309 -0.08 0.64 -9.02
C LEU A 309 -0.40 1.83 -9.93
N ARG A 310 0.26 1.92 -11.08
CA ARG A 310 0.06 2.99 -12.06
C ARG A 310 -0.09 2.46 -13.48
N PHE A 311 -1.12 2.96 -14.16
CA PHE A 311 -1.32 2.73 -15.58
C PHE A 311 -2.00 3.95 -16.23
N ASP A 312 -1.78 4.15 -17.54
CA ASP A 312 -2.28 5.31 -18.28
C ASP A 312 -3.82 5.35 -18.42
N ALA A 313 -4.48 4.23 -18.16
CA ALA A 313 -5.93 4.08 -18.17
C ALA A 313 -6.39 3.29 -16.94
N PRO A 314 -7.68 3.39 -16.54
CA PRO A 314 -8.23 2.50 -15.53
C PRO A 314 -8.04 1.04 -15.93
N ALA A 315 -7.51 0.25 -15.00
CA ALA A 315 -7.29 -1.19 -15.14
C ALA A 315 -7.46 -1.86 -13.77
N GLU A 316 -7.27 -3.18 -13.74
CA GLU A 316 -7.40 -4.00 -12.53
C GLU A 316 -6.20 -4.95 -12.48
N ALA A 317 -5.57 -5.06 -11.32
CA ALA A 317 -4.61 -6.12 -11.01
C ALA A 317 -5.35 -7.26 -10.31
N HIS A 318 -4.97 -8.49 -10.61
CA HIS A 318 -5.47 -9.67 -9.94
C HIS A 318 -4.28 -10.52 -9.45
N VAL A 319 -4.25 -10.78 -8.15
CA VAL A 319 -3.22 -11.59 -7.49
C VAL A 319 -3.88 -12.77 -6.80
N ALA A 320 -3.28 -13.96 -6.86
CA ALA A 320 -3.83 -15.12 -6.20
C ALA A 320 -2.77 -16.16 -5.80
N ILE A 321 -3.08 -16.88 -4.73
CA ILE A 321 -2.36 -18.08 -4.28
C ILE A 321 -3.28 -19.28 -4.40
N ALA A 322 -2.83 -20.31 -5.12
CA ALA A 322 -3.52 -21.57 -5.22
C ALA A 322 -2.66 -22.75 -4.73
N LEU A 323 -3.33 -23.79 -4.25
CA LEU A 323 -2.72 -25.03 -3.80
C LEU A 323 -3.47 -26.22 -4.41
N ASP A 324 -2.75 -27.05 -5.17
CA ASP A 324 -3.28 -28.20 -5.92
C ASP A 324 -4.47 -27.85 -6.83
N GLY A 325 -4.41 -26.66 -7.45
CA GLY A 325 -5.43 -26.14 -8.37
C GLY A 325 -6.64 -25.46 -7.72
N GLU A 326 -6.66 -25.33 -6.39
CA GLU A 326 -7.72 -24.65 -5.65
C GLU A 326 -7.20 -23.33 -5.08
N VAL A 327 -7.95 -22.24 -5.27
CA VAL A 327 -7.59 -20.91 -4.79
C VAL A 327 -7.71 -20.86 -3.27
N LEU A 328 -6.62 -20.52 -2.59
CA LEU A 328 -6.59 -20.28 -1.15
C LEU A 328 -6.98 -18.84 -0.82
N TRP A 329 -6.50 -17.90 -1.63
CA TRP A 329 -6.77 -16.48 -1.51
C TRP A 329 -6.54 -15.79 -2.86
N GLU A 330 -7.34 -14.76 -3.14
CA GLU A 330 -7.21 -13.87 -4.29
C GLU A 330 -7.67 -12.46 -3.91
N ASP A 331 -7.23 -11.45 -4.65
CA ASP A 331 -7.74 -10.10 -4.56
C ASP A 331 -7.67 -9.39 -5.92
N ASP A 332 -8.62 -8.48 -6.13
CA ASP A 332 -8.73 -7.60 -7.30
C ASP A 332 -8.48 -6.15 -6.86
N ILE A 333 -7.46 -5.52 -7.42
CA ILE A 333 -7.02 -4.18 -7.05
C ILE A 333 -7.21 -3.21 -8.22
N GLU A 334 -7.99 -2.15 -8.01
CA GLU A 334 -8.15 -1.08 -9.00
C GLU A 334 -6.81 -0.37 -9.28
N ILE A 335 -6.57 -0.02 -10.54
CA ILE A 335 -5.41 0.76 -10.97
C ILE A 335 -5.92 2.10 -11.56
N PRO A 336 -5.44 3.26 -11.06
CA PRO A 336 -4.36 3.42 -10.09
C PRO A 336 -4.78 3.22 -8.64
N SER A 337 -3.87 2.69 -7.82
CA SER A 337 -4.02 2.58 -6.37
C SER A 337 -2.70 2.91 -5.67
N SER A 338 -2.79 3.27 -4.38
CA SER A 338 -1.61 3.35 -3.50
C SER A 338 -0.97 1.96 -3.32
N GLY A 339 0.25 1.91 -2.78
CA GLY A 339 0.83 0.64 -2.35
C GLY A 339 -0.07 -0.06 -1.34
N GLY A 340 -0.03 -1.39 -1.35
CA GLY A 340 -0.89 -2.25 -0.54
C GLY A 340 -0.08 -3.30 0.19
N VAL A 341 -0.52 -3.66 1.38
CA VAL A 341 0.15 -4.61 2.27
C VAL A 341 -0.87 -5.63 2.76
N TYR A 342 -0.51 -6.91 2.68
CA TYR A 342 -1.30 -8.06 3.10
C TYR A 342 -0.51 -8.84 4.15
N ASP A 343 -1.00 -8.88 5.38
CA ASP A 343 -0.66 -9.89 6.39
C ASP A 343 -1.98 -10.54 6.81
N ILE A 344 -2.35 -11.59 6.07
CA ILE A 344 -3.68 -12.20 6.17
C ILE A 344 -3.57 -13.64 6.62
N VAL A 345 -4.60 -14.09 7.33
CA VAL A 345 -4.76 -15.48 7.76
C VAL A 345 -6.07 -16.01 7.21
N VAL A 346 -5.99 -17.03 6.36
CA VAL A 346 -7.15 -17.68 5.73
C VAL A 346 -7.20 -19.17 6.11
N PRO A 347 -8.38 -19.73 6.43
CA PRO A 347 -8.49 -21.17 6.68
C PRO A 347 -8.37 -21.94 5.37
N ALA A 348 -7.49 -22.94 5.32
CA ALA A 348 -7.29 -23.82 4.18
C ALA A 348 -8.59 -24.57 3.84
N THR A 349 -9.01 -24.48 2.59
CA THR A 349 -10.22 -25.14 2.08
C THR A 349 -9.96 -26.56 1.57
N VAL A 350 -8.69 -26.95 1.46
CA VAL A 350 -8.19 -28.16 0.80
C VAL A 350 -7.35 -29.05 1.71
N ASN A 351 -7.20 -30.32 1.31
CA ASN A 351 -6.16 -31.20 1.86
C ASN A 351 -5.13 -31.48 0.78
N ALA A 352 -3.87 -31.13 1.03
CA ALA A 352 -2.77 -31.29 0.11
C ALA A 352 -1.57 -31.93 0.82
N PRO A 353 -0.97 -33.00 0.28
CA PRO A 353 0.27 -33.54 0.83
C PRO A 353 1.43 -32.56 0.61
N ALA A 354 2.50 -32.70 1.39
CA ALA A 354 3.76 -32.03 1.07
C ALA A 354 4.20 -32.40 -0.35
N GLY A 355 4.68 -31.41 -1.10
CA GLY A 355 5.03 -31.52 -2.50
C GLY A 355 3.87 -31.29 -3.47
N ALA A 356 2.66 -31.00 -2.98
CA ALA A 356 1.57 -30.48 -3.82
C ALA A 356 1.94 -29.13 -4.44
N GLN A 357 1.40 -28.83 -5.62
CA GLN A 357 1.74 -27.61 -6.36
C GLN A 357 1.16 -26.38 -5.66
N VAL A 358 2.03 -25.45 -5.26
CA VAL A 358 1.67 -24.07 -4.91
C VAL A 358 1.82 -23.23 -6.16
N GLN A 359 0.84 -22.39 -6.46
CA GLN A 359 0.88 -21.48 -7.60
C GLN A 359 0.69 -20.02 -7.14
N TYR A 360 1.54 -19.14 -7.64
CA TYR A 360 1.42 -17.70 -7.54
C TYR A 360 0.97 -17.16 -8.91
N HIS A 361 -0.22 -16.57 -8.94
CA HIS A 361 -0.78 -15.90 -10.10
C HIS A 361 -0.69 -14.39 -9.92
N LEU A 362 -0.22 -13.68 -10.93
CA LEU A 362 -0.26 -12.24 -10.98
C LEU A 362 -0.57 -11.77 -12.40
N HIS A 363 -1.70 -11.10 -12.55
CA HIS A 363 -2.10 -10.39 -13.76
C HIS A 363 -2.17 -8.90 -13.40
N ASN A 364 -1.34 -8.07 -14.03
CA ASN A 364 -1.24 -6.66 -13.66
C ASN A 364 -0.81 -5.81 -14.85
N HIS A 365 -1.25 -4.56 -14.87
CA HIS A 365 -0.94 -3.59 -15.91
C HIS A 365 -0.06 -2.46 -15.37
N GLY A 366 0.93 -2.05 -16.16
CA GLY A 366 1.80 -0.92 -15.85
C GLY A 366 3.09 -1.29 -15.14
N TYR A 367 3.84 -0.29 -14.68
CA TYR A 367 5.15 -0.44 -14.04
C TYR A 367 4.99 -0.50 -12.53
N ASN A 368 4.78 -1.70 -11.98
CA ASN A 368 4.55 -1.89 -10.56
C ASN A 368 5.41 -3.03 -9.99
N THR A 369 5.79 -2.93 -8.72
CA THR A 369 6.52 -3.96 -7.97
C THR A 369 5.55 -4.74 -7.07
N TRP A 370 5.68 -6.07 -7.06
CA TRP A 370 4.94 -6.98 -6.18
C TRP A 370 5.91 -7.92 -5.49
N THR A 371 5.75 -8.13 -4.18
CA THR A 371 6.67 -8.96 -3.41
C THR A 371 5.89 -9.92 -2.50
N LEU A 372 6.07 -11.21 -2.73
CA LEU A 372 5.57 -12.29 -1.85
C LEU A 372 6.66 -12.65 -0.85
N LEU A 373 6.48 -12.21 0.40
CA LEU A 373 7.45 -12.39 1.49
C LEU A 373 7.36 -13.79 2.10
N SER A 374 6.14 -14.26 2.40
CA SER A 374 5.97 -15.58 2.99
C SER A 374 4.59 -16.19 2.71
N LEU A 375 4.56 -17.51 2.72
CA LEU A 375 3.36 -18.32 2.78
C LEU A 375 3.60 -19.45 3.76
N GLU A 376 2.82 -19.49 4.84
CA GLU A 376 3.02 -20.42 5.95
C GLU A 376 1.73 -21.14 6.31
N VAL A 377 1.85 -22.37 6.80
CA VAL A 377 0.74 -23.13 7.37
C VAL A 377 0.92 -23.30 8.88
N GLU A 378 -0.10 -22.92 9.65
CA GLU A 378 -0.25 -23.24 11.07
C GLU A 378 -1.26 -24.40 11.21
N PRO A 379 -0.79 -25.62 11.52
CA PRO A 379 -1.65 -26.79 11.67
C PRO A 379 -2.67 -26.59 12.78
N GLN A 380 -3.94 -26.85 12.47
CA GLN A 380 -5.00 -26.83 13.47
C GLN A 380 -5.22 -28.24 14.07
N PRO A 381 -5.62 -28.33 15.35
CA PRO A 381 -5.70 -29.58 16.11
C PRO A 381 -6.81 -30.56 15.69
#